data_AF-A0A916B0L9-F1
#
_entry.id   AF-A0A916B0L9-F1
#
_cell.length_a   1.000
_cell.length_b   1.000
_cell.length_c   1.000
_cell.angle_alpha   90.00
_cell.angle_beta   90.00
_cell.angle_gamma   90.00
#
_symmetry.space_group_name_H-M   'P 1'
#
loop_
_entity.id
_entity.type
_entity.pdbx_description
1 polymer ?
#
loop_
_entity_poly.entity_id
_entity_poly.type
_entity_poly.pdbx_seq_one_letter_code
_entity_poly.pdbx_strand_id
1 'polypeptide(L)' 'MPSKDGMTGIWFEIDKQTNQRLEASAKANKRTKRQEANFRLCDHLAQFDEKMKRRTTS' A
#
# COMPACT_ATOMS: atom_id res chain seq x y z
N MET A 1 -7.31 18.43 6.85
CA MET A 1 -6.23 17.43 6.91
C MET A 1 -6.33 16.79 8.29
N PRO A 2 -6.48 15.46 8.43
CA PRO A 2 -6.43 14.84 9.75
C PRO A 2 -5.11 15.20 10.44
N SER A 3 -5.18 15.53 11.73
CA SER A 3 -4.04 15.82 12.58
C SER A 3 -3.04 14.66 12.50
N LYS A 4 -1.74 14.95 12.43
CA LYS A 4 -0.69 13.90 12.36
C LYS A 4 -0.52 13.13 13.67
N ASP A 5 -1.20 13.55 14.73
CA ASP A 5 -1.19 12.91 16.03
C ASP A 5 -1.73 11.49 15.91
N GLY A 6 -0.84 10.49 16.03
CA GLY A 6 -1.17 9.07 15.98
C GLY A 6 -0.83 8.33 14.68
N MET A 7 -0.25 8.99 13.66
CA MET A 7 0.19 8.27 12.45
C MET A 7 1.58 7.65 12.63
N THR A 8 1.69 6.33 12.44
CA THR A 8 2.97 5.61 12.34
C THR A 8 3.39 5.42 10.89
N GLY A 9 4.66 5.68 10.56
CA GLY A 9 5.23 5.34 9.26
C GLY A 9 5.71 3.89 9.24
N ILE A 10 5.53 3.21 8.10
CA ILE A 10 6.15 1.91 7.84
C ILE A 10 7.17 2.03 6.71
N TRP A 11 8.29 1.33 6.84
CA TRP A 11 9.30 1.17 5.80
C TRP A 11 9.39 -0.31 5.43
N PHE A 12 9.44 -0.60 4.14
CA PHE A 12 9.62 -1.96 3.63
C PHE A 12 10.26 -1.92 2.25
N GLU A 13 10.96 -3.01 1.93
CA GLU A 13 11.53 -3.23 0.61
C GLU A 13 10.52 -3.99 -0.27
N ILE A 14 10.57 -3.73 -1.57
CA ILE A 14 9.78 -4.44 -2.58
C ILE A 14 10.67 -4.80 -3.75
N ASP A 15 10.30 -5.87 -4.47
CA ASP A 15 11.01 -6.26 -5.67
C ASP A 15 10.90 -5.18 -6.76
N LYS A 16 11.86 -5.21 -7.69
CA LYS A 16 11.96 -4.22 -8.77
C LYS A 16 10.70 -4.16 -9.64
N GLN A 17 10.04 -5.29 -9.90
CA GLN A 17 8.87 -5.34 -10.76
C GLN A 17 7.68 -4.67 -10.07
N THR A 18 7.44 -4.99 -8.81
CA THR A 18 6.40 -4.33 -7.99
C THR A 18 6.67 -2.83 -7.87
N ASN A 19 7.94 -2.45 -7.70
CA ASN A 19 8.35 -1.05 -7.65
C ASN A 19 8.00 -0.28 -8.94
N GLN A 20 8.29 -0.86 -10.11
CA GLN A 20 7.97 -0.27 -11.41
C GLN A 20 6.45 -0.13 -11.61
N ARG A 21 5.67 -1.13 -11.21
CA ARG A 21 4.20 -1.07 -11.26
C ARG A 21 3.66 0.05 -10.38
N LEU A 22 4.20 0.21 -9.18
CA LEU A 22 3.82 1.26 -8.25
C LEU A 22 4.13 2.66 -8.82
N GLU A 23 5.31 2.84 -9.44
CA GLU A 23 5.70 4.10 -10.08
C GLU A 23 4.80 4.46 -11.27
N ALA A 24 4.51 3.50 -12.14
CA ALA A 24 3.60 3.70 -13.27
C ALA A 24 2.20 4.10 -12.78
N SER A 25 1.69 3.42 -11.74
CA SER A 25 0.40 3.76 -11.14
C SER A 25 0.39 5.15 -10.52
N ALA A 26 1.43 5.50 -9.77
CA ALA A 26 1.55 6.81 -9.13
C ALA A 26 1.51 7.94 -10.19
N LYS A 27 2.21 7.74 -11.31
CA LYS A 27 2.19 8.66 -12.45
C LYS A 27 0.79 8.79 -13.06
N ALA A 28 0.11 7.68 -13.33
CA ALA A 28 -1.24 7.68 -13.89
C ALA A 28 -2.26 8.40 -12.99
N ASN A 29 -2.11 8.26 -11.67
CA ASN A 29 -3.01 8.84 -10.67
C ASN A 29 -2.58 10.22 -10.16
N LYS A 30 -1.52 10.83 -10.74
CA LYS A 30 -0.96 12.13 -10.32
C LYS A 30 -0.63 12.19 -8.81
N ARG A 31 -0.07 11.11 -8.27
CA ARG A 31 0.31 10.97 -6.85
C ARG A 31 1.82 10.76 -6.73
N THR A 32 2.36 11.09 -5.56
CA THR A 32 3.69 10.58 -5.19
C THR A 32 3.63 9.07 -4.98
N LYS A 33 4.75 8.39 -5.21
CA LYS A 33 4.89 6.95 -4.97
C LYS A 33 4.46 6.54 -3.55
N ARG A 34 4.80 7.36 -2.54
CA ARG A 34 4.39 7.14 -1.14
C ARG A 34 2.88 7.25 -0.94
N GLN A 35 2.25 8.27 -1.53
CA GLN A 35 0.79 8.44 -1.46
C GLN A 35 0.06 7.29 -2.14
N GLU A 36 0.56 6.84 -3.29
CA GLU A 36 -0.01 5.73 -4.03
C GLU A 36 0.14 4.40 -3.27
N ALA A 37 1.30 4.16 -2.65
CA ALA A 37 1.51 3.00 -1.79
C ALA A 37 0.56 3.01 -0.59
N ASN A 38 0.44 4.16 0.08
CA ASN A 38 -0.48 4.32 1.20
C ASN A 38 -1.93 4.09 0.76
N PHE A 39 -2.36 4.70 -0.34
CA PHE A 39 -3.70 4.53 -0.87
C PHE A 39 -4.01 3.06 -1.18
N ARG A 40 -3.12 2.38 -1.90
CA ARG A 40 -3.29 0.96 -2.24
C ARG A 40 -3.28 0.04 -1.03
N LEU A 41 -2.45 0.33 -0.04
CA LEU A 41 -2.42 -0.45 1.21
C LEU A 41 -3.70 -0.24 2.02
N CYS A 42 -4.14 1.00 2.22
CA CYS A 42 -5.40 1.31 2.90
C CYS A 42 -6.59 0.69 2.18
N ASP A 43 -6.66 0.81 0.86
CA ASP A 43 -7.72 0.23 0.03
C ASP A 43 -7.74 -1.30 0.12
N HIS A 44 -6.57 -1.94 0.01
CA HIS A 44 -6.45 -3.38 0.18
C HIS A 44 -6.88 -3.82 1.58
N LEU A 45 -6.43 -3.14 2.63
CA LEU A 45 -6.84 -3.48 4.00
C LEU A 45 -8.36 -3.31 4.13
N ALA A 46 -8.93 -2.16 3.77
CA ALA A 46 -10.38 -1.94 3.85
C ALA A 46 -11.24 -2.97 3.09
N GLN A 47 -10.75 -3.50 1.95
CA GLN A 47 -11.44 -4.52 1.18
C GLN A 47 -11.28 -5.95 1.74
N PHE A 48 -10.19 -6.23 2.46
CA PHE A 48 -9.82 -7.59 2.90
C PHE A 48 -9.81 -7.77 4.43
N ASP A 49 -10.34 -6.82 5.21
CA ASP A 49 -10.16 -6.76 6.68
C ASP A 49 -11.11 -7.60 7.56
N GLU A 50 -11.39 -8.87 7.23
CA GLU A 50 -12.09 -9.70 8.25
C GLU A 50 -11.59 -11.14 8.41
N LYS A 51 -10.99 -11.79 7.41
CA LYS A 51 -10.65 -13.22 7.50
C LYS A 51 -9.47 -13.63 6.63
N MET A 52 -8.26 -13.13 6.91
CA MET A 52 -7.05 -13.84 6.43
C MET A 52 -6.98 -15.23 7.09
N LYS A 53 -7.70 -16.22 6.56
CA LYS A 53 -7.39 -17.62 6.80
C LYS A 53 -6.01 -17.88 6.21
N ARG A 54 -5.13 -18.43 7.06
CA ARG A 54 -3.73 -18.74 6.75
C ARG A 54 -3.59 -19.31 5.35
N ARG A 55 -2.58 -18.85 4.61
CA ARG A 55 -2.08 -19.59 3.45
C ARG A 55 -1.64 -20.97 3.97
N THR A 56 -2.43 -22.00 3.75
CA THR A 56 -1.91 -23.37 3.70
C THR A 56 -1.05 -23.44 2.45
N THR A 57 0.27 -23.42 2.64
CA THR A 57 1.23 -23.94 1.67
C THR A 57 0.87 -25.40 1.40
N SER A 58 0.43 -25.70 0.18
CA SER A 58 0.39 -27.06 -0.39
C SER A 58 1.78 -27.44 -0.88
#